data_AF-A0AA39YR32-F1
#
_entry.id   AF-A0AA39YR32-F1
#
_cell.length_a   1.000
_cell.length_b   1.000
_cell.length_c   1.000
_cell.angle_alpha   90.00
_cell.angle_beta   90.00
_cell.angle_gamma   90.00
#
_symmetry.space_group_name_H-M   'P 1'
#
loop_
_entity.id
_entity.type
_entity.pdbx_description
1 polymer ?
#
loop_
_entity_poly.entity_id
_entity_poly.type
_entity_poly.pdbx_seq_one_letter_code
_entity_poly.pdbx_strand_id
1 'polypeptide(L)'
;MEAGKHTPAHERHGIESQADATASAPKTLPAPNTQGETSKEFAHGEPSGTLDAHAEIAASTKSMTPTTASPDEIGSGAPTAIMDNSEAYTATYELETNPSTNTQSMTCPTEGTEMQNNTQNSDETLSTLMQSTTLGQFTETETSAALTDDTAWQDSTLESQPPPWTLGKTKQSPQISRTASYASVLGAGIAAPAPSGPSTVVKRKLVTVRRIRRIDEPTKMNGQVVLHIDGWTVVESKHPFMDLKDWKVGELVVFFEIDSVLPQRIEFIDLFSNPKRLTTFQGKPGYRVISSAKGKYLSQGLVFRLKHFSDIYGPFLDRCKEIGHKAASKEIMAKSFEDLLGVVKWELPEEDIKEGVAGITPAFVVNPSWYRAQNIEREIFAPSWRNKVWQVTEKLDGISMHIYKVAAGSKWFGTLPVLPQGQEYPASMRDARGHVGVCSRAKDFMDRPGNLFWDAAKGGSSVASKIWDIPYPNISVQGELCGSSIMGNTMELAEGEHRFVVFGIWNFDTGTYVNVKEVAEICKRLQIEHVPIIGYYKIGELASNMEELLAKANGKGTGAFGGISEGFVFRCLDGKNHFKVISNEWLAVTGK
;
A
#
# COMPACT_ATOMS: atom_id res chain seq x y z
N MET A 1 16.36 4.18 -74.84
CA MET A 1 16.36 5.57 -75.37
C MET A 1 17.26 6.41 -74.48
N GLU A 2 17.68 7.58 -74.95
CA GLU A 2 18.52 8.56 -74.24
C GLU A 2 17.93 9.01 -72.89
N ALA A 3 18.64 9.69 -71.98
CA ALA A 3 20.06 9.90 -71.61
C ALA A 3 19.99 10.59 -70.21
N GLY A 4 21.01 10.92 -69.42
CA GLY A 4 22.45 11.09 -69.58
C GLY A 4 22.90 12.10 -68.51
N LYS A 5 23.96 11.76 -67.75
CA LYS A 5 24.87 12.58 -66.92
C LYS A 5 24.56 14.11 -66.81
N HIS A 6 24.68 14.75 -65.64
CA HIS A 6 25.98 15.01 -64.99
C HIS A 6 25.85 15.63 -63.58
N THR A 7 26.83 15.35 -62.71
CA THR A 7 27.28 16.26 -61.64
C THR A 7 28.33 17.23 -62.17
N PRO A 8 28.50 18.40 -61.53
CA PRO A 8 29.79 18.66 -60.88
C PRO A 8 29.69 19.31 -59.48
N ALA A 9 30.83 19.49 -58.83
CA ALA A 9 31.05 20.31 -57.63
C ALA A 9 32.17 21.35 -57.91
N HIS A 10 32.64 22.06 -56.87
CA HIS A 10 33.61 23.18 -56.90
C HIS A 10 32.99 24.54 -57.36
N GLU A 11 33.48 25.73 -56.96
CA GLU A 11 34.66 26.05 -56.13
C GLU A 11 34.48 27.26 -55.16
N ARG A 12 35.61 27.72 -54.59
CA ARG A 12 35.77 28.59 -53.40
C ARG A 12 35.89 30.09 -53.74
N HIS A 13 35.43 30.94 -52.82
CA HIS A 13 36.03 32.21 -52.37
C HIS A 13 35.55 32.48 -50.92
N GLY A 14 36.15 33.29 -50.04
CA GLY A 14 37.37 34.10 -50.08
C GLY A 14 37.94 34.29 -48.66
N ILE A 15 38.86 35.24 -48.42
CA ILE A 15 39.60 35.44 -47.15
C ILE A 15 39.15 36.76 -46.47
N GLU A 16 39.60 36.99 -45.22
CA GLU A 16 39.56 38.24 -44.40
C GLU A 16 38.40 38.37 -43.39
N SER A 17 38.53 39.03 -42.22
CA SER A 17 39.56 39.01 -41.15
C SER A 17 39.13 39.94 -39.98
N GLN A 18 39.42 39.57 -38.73
CA GLN A 18 39.20 40.38 -37.49
C GLN A 18 37.69 40.60 -37.15
N ALA A 19 37.21 40.35 -35.93
CA ALA A 19 37.33 41.10 -34.66
C ALA A 19 36.65 42.49 -34.74
N ASP A 20 35.84 42.94 -33.79
CA ASP A 20 35.59 42.47 -32.40
C ASP A 20 34.19 42.93 -31.87
N ALA A 21 33.88 42.62 -30.61
CA ALA A 21 33.05 43.38 -29.66
C ALA A 21 31.49 43.27 -29.63
N THR A 22 31.02 43.05 -28.40
CA THR A 22 29.73 43.46 -27.78
C THR A 22 28.41 42.73 -28.09
N ALA A 23 27.64 42.53 -27.00
CA ALA A 23 26.29 41.96 -26.99
C ALA A 23 25.20 43.05 -27.00
N SER A 24 23.97 42.70 -27.39
CA SER A 24 22.81 43.61 -27.39
C SER A 24 21.70 43.14 -26.46
N ALA A 25 21.08 44.10 -25.76
CA ALA A 25 19.83 43.92 -25.01
C ALA A 25 18.69 44.69 -25.69
N PRO A 26 17.41 44.27 -25.53
CA PRO A 26 16.26 45.03 -26.02
C PRO A 26 16.01 46.32 -25.20
N LYS A 27 15.32 47.29 -25.80
CA LYS A 27 15.20 48.68 -25.31
C LYS A 27 13.88 48.97 -24.57
N THR A 28 13.88 50.08 -23.82
CA THR A 28 12.78 50.65 -23.02
C THR A 28 12.21 51.96 -23.62
N LEU A 29 11.18 52.53 -22.94
CA LEU A 29 10.60 53.90 -23.07
C LEU A 29 9.48 54.09 -24.13
N PRO A 30 8.60 55.13 -24.01
CA PRO A 30 8.45 56.16 -22.96
C PRO A 30 7.01 56.29 -22.37
N ALA A 31 6.79 57.29 -21.51
CA ALA A 31 5.48 57.72 -20.96
C ALA A 31 5.18 59.21 -21.29
N PRO A 32 3.98 59.74 -20.96
CA PRO A 32 3.77 61.19 -20.78
C PRO A 32 3.06 61.61 -19.46
N ASN A 33 3.05 62.92 -19.20
CA ASN A 33 2.52 63.68 -18.04
C ASN A 33 0.95 63.72 -17.96
N THR A 34 0.24 64.20 -16.91
CA THR A 34 0.34 65.52 -16.22
C THR A 34 -0.34 65.67 -14.83
N GLN A 35 0.35 66.38 -13.92
CA GLN A 35 -0.07 67.42 -12.93
C GLN A 35 -1.41 67.37 -12.14
N GLY A 36 -1.30 67.66 -10.82
CA GLY A 36 -2.27 68.40 -9.98
C GLY A 36 -3.20 67.59 -9.06
N GLU A 37 -3.58 68.03 -7.86
CA GLU A 37 -3.03 69.08 -6.97
C GLU A 37 -3.55 68.91 -5.51
N THR A 38 -2.91 69.59 -4.54
CA THR A 38 -3.33 69.82 -3.13
C THR A 38 -3.60 68.62 -2.21
N SER A 39 -2.68 68.42 -1.26
CA SER A 39 -2.90 67.76 0.03
C SER A 39 -3.28 68.78 1.12
N LYS A 40 -3.91 68.34 2.22
CA LYS A 40 -3.80 69.02 3.52
C LYS A 40 -4.00 68.07 4.70
N GLU A 41 -3.17 68.23 5.72
CA GLU A 41 -3.17 67.48 6.98
C GLU A 41 -4.16 68.11 7.99
N PHE A 42 -4.47 67.41 9.10
CA PHE A 42 -3.91 67.74 10.42
C PHE A 42 -4.25 66.63 11.45
N ALA A 43 -3.59 66.66 12.62
CA ALA A 43 -3.64 65.60 13.64
C ALA A 43 -4.15 66.10 15.02
N HIS A 44 -4.17 65.19 16.00
CA HIS A 44 -4.52 65.32 17.43
C HIS A 44 -6.03 65.26 17.80
N GLY A 45 -6.37 64.52 18.86
CA GLY A 45 -7.73 64.51 19.43
C GLY A 45 -8.16 63.29 20.27
N GLU A 46 -7.40 62.90 21.31
CA GLU A 46 -8.01 62.27 22.51
C GLU A 46 -8.38 63.40 23.53
N PRO A 47 -9.17 63.19 24.61
CA PRO A 47 -9.62 61.91 25.20
C PRO A 47 -11.12 61.84 25.65
N SER A 48 -11.45 60.72 26.30
CA SER A 48 -12.47 60.57 27.39
C SER A 48 -13.97 60.58 27.06
N GLY A 49 -14.73 59.76 27.81
CA GLY A 49 -16.18 59.58 27.66
C GLY A 49 -16.69 58.33 28.40
N THR A 50 -16.73 58.37 29.73
CA THR A 50 -17.24 57.29 30.60
C THR A 50 -18.77 57.29 30.72
N LEU A 51 -19.30 56.26 31.40
CA LEU A 51 -20.69 56.07 31.90
C LEU A 51 -21.70 55.46 30.91
N ASP A 52 -22.71 54.71 31.34
CA ASP A 52 -22.74 53.67 32.40
C ASP A 52 -24.04 52.84 32.28
N ALA A 53 -24.11 51.74 33.03
CA ALA A 53 -25.32 51.08 33.58
C ALA A 53 -26.50 50.64 32.66
N HIS A 54 -26.92 49.38 32.91
CA HIS A 54 -28.29 48.89 33.20
C HIS A 54 -29.54 49.70 32.73
N ALA A 55 -30.66 49.07 32.35
CA ALA A 55 -31.20 47.83 32.92
C ALA A 55 -32.10 47.01 31.96
N GLU A 56 -32.59 45.88 32.49
CA GLU A 56 -33.56 44.98 31.87
C GLU A 56 -34.95 45.63 31.70
N ILE A 57 -35.77 45.05 30.81
CA ILE A 57 -37.17 44.67 31.08
C ILE A 57 -37.61 43.64 30.04
N ALA A 58 -38.37 42.63 30.45
CA ALA A 58 -38.94 41.61 29.56
C ALA A 58 -40.47 41.61 29.66
N ALA A 59 -41.17 41.54 28.52
CA ALA A 59 -42.57 41.10 28.44
C ALA A 59 -42.94 40.66 27.01
N SER A 60 -43.73 39.59 26.91
CA SER A 60 -44.32 39.07 25.67
C SER A 60 -45.75 39.59 25.49
N THR A 61 -46.23 39.81 24.25
CA THR A 61 -47.39 39.08 23.68
C THR A 61 -47.85 39.53 22.28
N LYS A 62 -48.30 38.55 21.48
CA LYS A 62 -49.44 38.53 20.51
C LYS A 62 -49.77 39.84 19.73
N SER A 63 -49.51 39.95 18.41
CA SER A 63 -50.12 39.26 17.23
C SER A 63 -51.38 39.91 16.65
N MET A 64 -51.38 40.25 15.35
CA MET A 64 -52.59 40.48 14.54
C MET A 64 -52.34 40.33 13.03
N THR A 65 -53.35 39.91 12.28
CA THR A 65 -53.39 39.75 10.80
C THR A 65 -54.67 40.36 10.24
N PRO A 66 -54.67 40.83 8.97
CA PRO A 66 -55.59 40.26 7.96
C PRO A 66 -54.87 39.94 6.61
N THR A 67 -55.23 38.96 5.78
CA THR A 67 -56.52 38.67 5.05
C THR A 67 -56.78 39.68 3.90
N THR A 68 -57.21 39.36 2.67
CA THR A 68 -57.82 38.18 1.98
C THR A 68 -56.77 37.36 1.16
N ALA A 69 -56.99 36.54 0.09
CA ALA A 69 -58.12 36.25 -0.83
C ALA A 69 -58.02 34.85 -1.53
N SER A 70 -58.93 34.55 -2.48
CA SER A 70 -59.06 33.32 -3.34
C SER A 70 -59.93 33.69 -4.58
N PRO A 71 -60.43 32.78 -5.47
CA PRO A 71 -60.24 31.32 -5.69
C PRO A 71 -59.88 30.99 -7.19
N ASP A 72 -59.69 29.74 -7.68
CA ASP A 72 -60.74 28.77 -8.08
C ASP A 72 -60.24 27.34 -8.44
N GLU A 73 -61.09 26.38 -8.08
CA GLU A 73 -61.38 24.96 -8.43
C GLU A 73 -60.48 23.99 -9.26
N ILE A 74 -60.33 22.77 -8.69
CA ILE A 74 -60.56 21.39 -9.26
C ILE A 74 -59.79 20.98 -10.54
N GLY A 75 -59.14 19.81 -10.64
CA GLY A 75 -58.95 18.61 -9.80
C GLY A 75 -57.87 17.70 -10.45
N SER A 76 -57.60 16.44 -10.09
CA SER A 76 -58.21 15.47 -9.15
C SER A 76 -57.18 14.35 -8.83
N GLY A 77 -57.41 13.53 -7.80
CA GLY A 77 -56.55 12.38 -7.45
C GLY A 77 -56.16 12.36 -5.97
N ALA A 78 -56.73 11.43 -5.19
CA ALA A 78 -56.60 11.37 -3.74
C ALA A 78 -55.61 10.27 -3.26
N PRO A 79 -55.14 10.31 -1.98
CA PRO A 79 -53.91 9.61 -1.56
C PRO A 79 -54.16 8.43 -0.61
N THR A 80 -53.08 7.74 -0.19
CA THR A 80 -52.97 7.22 1.19
C THR A 80 -51.52 6.93 1.63
N ALA A 81 -51.23 7.32 2.87
CA ALA A 81 -50.50 6.62 3.95
C ALA A 81 -49.20 5.84 3.61
N ILE A 82 -48.05 6.11 4.23
CA ILE A 82 -47.73 6.06 5.68
C ILE A 82 -48.03 4.68 6.30
N MET A 83 -46.97 3.89 6.51
CA MET A 83 -46.89 2.96 7.63
C MET A 83 -45.55 3.18 8.33
N ASP A 84 -45.64 3.42 9.64
CA ASP A 84 -44.54 3.20 10.58
C ASP A 84 -44.34 1.69 10.74
N ASN A 85 -43.13 1.26 11.12
CA ASN A 85 -42.88 -0.11 11.55
C ASN A 85 -41.64 -0.18 12.44
N SER A 86 -41.86 0.04 13.73
CA SER A 86 -40.89 -0.21 14.79
C SER A 86 -41.12 -1.59 15.40
N GLU A 87 -40.20 -2.53 15.18
CA GLU A 87 -40.13 -3.78 15.94
C GLU A 87 -38.76 -3.93 16.61
N ALA A 88 -38.78 -4.18 17.91
CA ALA A 88 -37.59 -4.33 18.73
C ALA A 88 -37.31 -5.81 19.02
N TYR A 89 -36.09 -6.28 18.70
CA TYR A 89 -35.62 -7.60 19.11
C TYR A 89 -34.85 -7.50 20.44
N THR A 90 -35.53 -7.82 21.54
CA THR A 90 -34.90 -8.07 22.83
C THR A 90 -34.31 -9.48 22.84
N ALA A 91 -32.97 -9.57 22.91
CA ALA A 91 -32.28 -10.83 23.15
C ALA A 91 -31.90 -10.92 24.64
N THR A 92 -32.66 -11.71 25.42
CA THR A 92 -32.34 -12.02 26.81
C THR A 92 -31.15 -12.96 26.91
N TYR A 93 -30.28 -12.73 27.89
CA TYR A 93 -29.21 -13.67 28.26
C TYR A 93 -29.77 -14.72 29.22
N GLU A 94 -29.57 -15.99 28.91
CA GLU A 94 -29.67 -17.07 29.90
C GLU A 94 -28.34 -17.82 29.98
N LEU A 95 -27.87 -18.00 31.22
CA LEU A 95 -26.67 -18.75 31.59
C LEU A 95 -27.14 -20.05 32.24
N GLU A 96 -27.09 -21.17 31.53
CA GLU A 96 -27.28 -22.49 32.13
C GLU A 96 -26.07 -23.40 31.90
N THR A 97 -25.98 -24.42 32.76
CA THR A 97 -24.72 -25.12 33.06
C THR A 97 -24.66 -26.53 32.48
N ASN A 98 -23.44 -26.94 32.11
CA ASN A 98 -23.11 -28.33 31.78
C ASN A 98 -23.25 -29.21 33.03
N PRO A 99 -23.85 -30.41 32.92
CA PRO A 99 -23.06 -31.57 33.35
C PRO A 99 -23.34 -32.89 32.58
N SER A 100 -22.31 -33.39 31.89
CA SER A 100 -21.80 -34.80 31.94
C SER A 100 -22.69 -36.03 31.62
N THR A 101 -22.01 -37.13 31.25
CA THR A 101 -22.49 -38.54 31.13
C THR A 101 -23.29 -38.93 29.88
N ASN A 102 -23.27 -40.19 29.39
CA ASN A 102 -22.19 -41.20 29.33
C ASN A 102 -22.57 -42.33 28.33
N THR A 103 -21.56 -43.02 27.76
CA THR A 103 -21.60 -44.41 27.22
C THR A 103 -22.49 -44.83 26.02
N GLN A 104 -21.95 -45.81 25.27
CA GLN A 104 -22.60 -46.75 24.32
C GLN A 104 -23.15 -46.15 23.00
N SER A 105 -22.90 -46.63 21.77
CA SER A 105 -22.43 -47.89 21.13
C SER A 105 -23.53 -48.81 20.59
N MET A 106 -23.33 -49.35 19.38
CA MET A 106 -24.23 -50.25 18.61
C MET A 106 -25.50 -49.55 18.08
N THR A 107 -26.10 -49.91 16.92
CA THR A 107 -25.74 -50.89 15.87
C THR A 107 -26.35 -50.44 14.52
N CYS A 108 -25.83 -50.96 13.40
CA CYS A 108 -26.56 -50.97 12.13
C CYS A 108 -27.57 -52.13 12.10
N PRO A 109 -28.67 -52.01 11.34
CA PRO A 109 -28.96 -53.10 10.39
C PRO A 109 -29.31 -52.62 8.97
N THR A 110 -29.13 -53.53 8.02
CA THR A 110 -29.44 -53.43 6.58
C THR A 110 -30.80 -54.02 6.24
N GLU A 111 -31.47 -53.49 5.21
CA GLU A 111 -32.38 -54.13 4.22
C GLU A 111 -33.17 -53.02 3.50
N GLY A 112 -33.68 -53.14 2.27
CA GLY A 112 -33.63 -54.22 1.26
C GLY A 112 -34.74 -54.02 0.21
N THR A 113 -34.62 -54.60 -1.00
CA THR A 113 -35.64 -54.63 -2.12
C THR A 113 -36.03 -53.26 -2.74
N GLU A 114 -35.99 -53.03 -4.07
CA GLU A 114 -36.76 -53.57 -5.23
C GLU A 114 -38.20 -52.99 -5.38
N MET A 115 -38.75 -52.68 -6.58
CA MET A 115 -38.25 -52.57 -7.97
C MET A 115 -39.29 -51.82 -8.88
N GLN A 116 -38.95 -51.57 -10.16
CA GLN A 116 -39.81 -51.39 -11.37
C GLN A 116 -40.52 -50.04 -11.69
N ASN A 117 -40.10 -49.47 -12.84
CA ASN A 117 -40.90 -49.02 -14.01
C ASN A 117 -41.86 -47.79 -13.87
N ASN A 118 -42.18 -47.02 -14.93
CA ASN A 118 -42.23 -47.36 -16.37
C ASN A 118 -42.00 -46.16 -17.34
N THR A 119 -41.74 -46.49 -18.63
CA THR A 119 -41.76 -45.72 -19.92
C THR A 119 -42.33 -44.28 -19.97
N GLN A 120 -41.83 -43.35 -20.80
CA GLN A 120 -41.87 -43.33 -22.28
C GLN A 120 -40.71 -42.50 -22.90
N ASN A 121 -40.02 -42.95 -23.97
CA ASN A 121 -40.22 -42.69 -25.42
C ASN A 121 -40.06 -41.21 -25.86
N SER A 122 -39.46 -40.85 -27.01
CA SER A 122 -39.12 -41.62 -28.25
C SER A 122 -37.97 -41.00 -29.08
N ASP A 123 -37.19 -41.85 -29.77
CA ASP A 123 -36.68 -41.80 -31.18
C ASP A 123 -36.01 -40.51 -31.75
N GLU A 124 -35.03 -40.49 -32.68
CA GLU A 124 -34.04 -41.43 -33.27
C GLU A 124 -32.86 -40.53 -33.83
N THR A 125 -31.87 -40.88 -34.67
CA THR A 125 -31.64 -42.00 -35.62
C THR A 125 -30.15 -42.37 -35.80
N LEU A 126 -29.92 -43.55 -36.40
CA LEU A 126 -28.75 -44.11 -37.11
C LEU A 126 -27.81 -43.13 -37.89
N SER A 127 -26.52 -43.45 -38.17
CA SER A 127 -26.05 -44.71 -38.79
C SER A 127 -24.60 -45.14 -38.48
N THR A 128 -24.31 -46.41 -38.76
CA THR A 128 -23.16 -47.21 -38.31
C THR A 128 -22.22 -47.58 -39.47
N LEU A 129 -20.92 -47.77 -39.20
CA LEU A 129 -20.20 -48.93 -39.76
C LEU A 129 -19.11 -49.44 -38.78
N MET A 130 -18.92 -50.76 -38.72
CA MET A 130 -17.96 -51.44 -37.83
C MET A 130 -16.79 -52.07 -38.60
N GLN A 131 -15.69 -52.35 -37.89
CA GLN A 131 -14.99 -53.66 -37.76
C GLN A 131 -13.70 -53.44 -36.93
N SER A 132 -13.48 -54.05 -35.75
CA SER A 132 -13.02 -55.44 -35.46
C SER A 132 -11.60 -55.74 -36.01
N THR A 133 -10.65 -56.41 -35.34
CA THR A 133 -10.53 -57.13 -34.04
C THR A 133 -9.01 -57.37 -33.77
N THR A 134 -8.43 -57.87 -32.65
CA THR A 134 -8.89 -58.65 -31.48
C THR A 134 -7.90 -58.52 -30.30
N LEU A 135 -8.36 -58.79 -29.06
CA LEU A 135 -7.62 -59.32 -27.88
C LEU A 135 -6.43 -58.56 -27.25
N GLY A 136 -6.39 -58.54 -25.91
CA GLY A 136 -5.29 -57.98 -25.08
C GLY A 136 -5.66 -57.89 -23.60
N GLN A 137 -5.69 -59.01 -22.89
CA GLN A 137 -6.39 -59.19 -21.61
C GLN A 137 -5.40 -59.34 -20.43
N PHE A 138 -5.60 -58.64 -19.29
CA PHE A 138 -5.63 -59.14 -17.89
C PHE A 138 -5.30 -58.12 -16.76
N THR A 139 -6.11 -58.21 -15.68
CA THR A 139 -5.90 -57.84 -14.25
C THR A 139 -5.26 -56.51 -13.81
N GLU A 140 -6.11 -55.70 -13.16
CA GLU A 140 -5.99 -55.18 -11.78
C GLU A 140 -4.70 -55.45 -10.96
N THR A 141 -4.20 -54.42 -10.29
CA THR A 141 -4.30 -54.30 -8.81
C THR A 141 -3.87 -52.91 -8.32
N GLU A 142 -4.44 -52.44 -7.21
CA GLU A 142 -4.00 -51.21 -6.52
C GLU A 142 -2.77 -51.46 -5.65
N THR A 143 -1.90 -50.48 -5.49
CA THR A 143 -1.24 -50.21 -4.19
C THR A 143 -0.62 -48.81 -4.14
N SER A 144 -0.62 -48.20 -2.96
CA SER A 144 0.02 -46.91 -2.70
C SER A 144 1.47 -47.08 -2.23
N ALA A 145 2.38 -46.28 -2.78
CA ALA A 145 3.73 -46.10 -2.26
C ALA A 145 4.26 -44.69 -2.59
N ALA A 146 5.00 -44.09 -1.66
CA ALA A 146 5.63 -42.79 -1.86
C ALA A 146 7.16 -42.93 -1.82
N LEU A 147 7.83 -42.45 -2.86
CA LEU A 147 9.30 -42.28 -2.98
C LEU A 147 9.50 -40.91 -3.65
N THR A 148 10.27 -39.92 -3.17
CA THR A 148 11.65 -39.85 -2.63
C THR A 148 12.77 -39.82 -3.68
N ASP A 149 12.96 -38.61 -4.23
CA ASP A 149 14.22 -37.99 -4.69
C ASP A 149 15.02 -38.58 -5.88
N ASP A 150 16.02 -37.79 -6.28
CA ASP A 150 17.16 -38.06 -7.19
C ASP A 150 16.90 -38.38 -8.67
N THR A 151 17.08 -37.36 -9.52
CA THR A 151 17.84 -37.50 -10.78
C THR A 151 18.95 -36.45 -10.84
N ALA A 152 20.20 -36.88 -10.86
CA ALA A 152 21.37 -36.00 -10.91
C ALA A 152 21.61 -35.45 -12.33
N TRP A 153 22.01 -34.18 -12.43
CA TRP A 153 22.58 -33.63 -13.66
C TRP A 153 24.06 -33.98 -13.74
N GLN A 154 24.46 -34.68 -14.81
CA GLN A 154 25.87 -34.88 -15.15
C GLN A 154 26.40 -33.69 -15.94
N ASP A 155 27.60 -33.25 -15.60
CA ASP A 155 28.32 -32.17 -16.28
C ASP A 155 29.17 -32.76 -17.43
N SER A 156 29.21 -32.08 -18.58
CA SER A 156 29.92 -32.53 -19.78
C SER A 156 30.91 -31.48 -20.26
N THR A 157 32.09 -31.50 -19.63
CA THR A 157 33.23 -30.65 -19.99
C THR A 157 33.69 -30.91 -21.43
N LEU A 158 33.85 -29.84 -22.21
CA LEU A 158 34.52 -29.86 -23.51
C LEU A 158 35.61 -28.78 -23.52
N GLU A 159 36.85 -29.21 -23.64
CA GLU A 159 38.03 -28.34 -23.60
C GLU A 159 38.18 -27.51 -24.89
N SER A 160 38.70 -26.28 -24.76
CA SER A 160 39.33 -25.56 -25.87
C SER A 160 40.51 -24.72 -25.37
N GLN A 161 41.64 -24.80 -26.07
CA GLN A 161 42.93 -24.24 -25.67
C GLN A 161 43.07 -22.75 -26.07
N PRO A 162 43.71 -21.89 -25.27
CA PRO A 162 43.99 -20.50 -25.64
C PRO A 162 45.29 -20.35 -26.47
N PRO A 163 45.35 -19.42 -27.44
CA PRO A 163 46.56 -19.14 -28.25
C PRO A 163 47.58 -18.22 -27.53
N PRO A 164 48.82 -18.08 -28.06
CA PRO A 164 49.97 -17.64 -27.26
C PRO A 164 50.36 -16.13 -27.31
N TRP A 165 51.12 -15.74 -26.27
CA TRP A 165 51.79 -14.47 -25.93
C TRP A 165 51.91 -13.30 -26.94
N THR A 166 51.82 -12.07 -26.39
CA THR A 166 52.81 -11.01 -26.66
C THR A 166 53.00 -10.10 -25.44
N LEU A 167 54.16 -9.44 -25.31
CA LEU A 167 54.61 -8.81 -24.05
C LEU A 167 54.68 -7.27 -24.15
N GLY A 168 54.08 -6.57 -23.18
CA GLY A 168 54.19 -5.10 -23.04
C GLY A 168 54.35 -4.69 -21.58
N LYS A 169 55.44 -3.99 -21.24
CA LYS A 169 55.79 -3.58 -19.86
C LYS A 169 55.46 -2.11 -19.60
N THR A 170 54.86 -1.78 -18.45
CA THR A 170 55.25 -0.58 -17.67
C THR A 170 54.80 -0.59 -16.20
N LYS A 171 55.78 -0.39 -15.31
CA LYS A 171 55.75 0.34 -14.02
C LYS A 171 54.70 0.00 -12.92
N GLN A 172 55.20 -0.75 -11.93
CA GLN A 172 55.08 -0.51 -10.47
C GLN A 172 55.10 1.00 -10.08
N SER A 173 54.65 1.50 -8.92
CA SER A 173 54.18 0.94 -7.62
C SER A 173 53.57 2.11 -6.79
N PRO A 174 53.14 1.99 -5.51
CA PRO A 174 52.96 0.80 -4.66
C PRO A 174 51.53 0.66 -4.07
N GLN A 175 51.24 -0.48 -3.42
CA GLN A 175 50.14 -0.57 -2.43
C GLN A 175 50.61 -0.16 -1.03
N ILE A 176 49.71 0.37 -0.21
CA ILE A 176 49.89 0.54 1.24
C ILE A 176 48.99 -0.46 1.96
N SER A 177 49.58 -1.49 2.55
CA SER A 177 48.91 -2.37 3.50
C SER A 177 48.89 -1.74 4.90
N ARG A 178 47.73 -1.74 5.58
CA ARG A 178 47.67 -1.55 7.04
C ARG A 178 46.46 -2.24 7.65
N THR A 179 46.68 -3.47 8.14
CA THR A 179 45.86 -4.07 9.19
C THR A 179 46.11 -3.34 10.51
N ALA A 180 45.06 -2.89 11.18
CA ALA A 180 45.14 -2.39 12.55
C ALA A 180 43.81 -2.63 13.30
N SER A 181 43.84 -3.54 14.27
CA SER A 181 42.79 -3.66 15.27
C SER A 181 42.98 -2.60 16.36
N TYR A 182 41.92 -1.88 16.76
CA TYR A 182 41.90 -1.20 18.05
C TYR A 182 40.52 -1.30 18.68
N ALA A 183 40.50 -1.82 19.91
CA ALA A 183 39.37 -1.69 20.83
C ALA A 183 39.63 -0.51 21.79
N SER A 184 38.75 -0.35 22.78
CA SER A 184 38.83 0.62 23.89
C SER A 184 38.88 2.12 23.53
N VAL A 185 37.70 2.74 23.47
CA VAL A 185 37.41 3.94 24.29
C VAL A 185 36.03 3.72 24.95
N LEU A 186 35.94 3.92 26.26
CA LEU A 186 34.70 4.05 27.03
C LEU A 186 34.76 5.39 27.76
N GLY A 187 33.67 6.18 27.79
CA GLY A 187 33.72 7.46 28.50
C GLY A 187 32.64 8.52 28.25
N ALA A 188 31.40 8.15 27.92
CA ALA A 188 30.27 9.09 27.98
C ALA A 188 28.97 8.33 28.26
N GLY A 189 28.09 8.90 29.10
CA GLY A 189 26.84 8.24 29.51
C GLY A 189 25.79 8.23 28.40
N ILE A 190 25.52 7.05 27.83
CA ILE A 190 24.37 6.82 26.94
C ILE A 190 23.21 6.36 27.82
N ALA A 191 22.03 6.96 27.65
CA ALA A 191 20.82 6.56 28.36
C ALA A 191 20.46 5.09 28.04
N ALA A 192 19.93 4.36 29.04
CA ALA A 192 19.57 2.96 28.87
C ALA A 192 18.58 2.79 27.69
N PRO A 193 18.82 1.85 26.75
CA PRO A 193 17.93 1.65 25.62
C PRO A 193 16.54 1.21 26.10
N ALA A 194 15.49 1.75 25.48
CA ALA A 194 14.12 1.35 25.78
C ALA A 194 13.94 -0.16 25.56
N PRO A 195 13.14 -0.86 26.41
CA PRO A 195 13.03 -2.30 26.35
C PRO A 195 12.44 -2.77 25.02
N SER A 196 13.25 -3.51 24.26
CA SER A 196 12.91 -4.00 22.91
C SER A 196 11.91 -5.15 22.96
N GLY A 197 10.62 -4.83 23.11
CA GLY A 197 9.53 -5.79 22.93
C GLY A 197 9.49 -6.33 21.49
N PRO A 198 9.17 -7.63 21.28
CA PRO A 198 9.25 -8.27 19.96
C PRO A 198 8.05 -7.94 19.05
N SER A 199 8.00 -6.70 18.57
CA SER A 199 7.19 -6.31 17.40
C SER A 199 8.14 -5.88 16.29
N THR A 200 8.53 -6.84 15.43
CA THR A 200 9.42 -6.57 14.30
C THR A 200 8.67 -5.77 13.24
N VAL A 201 8.88 -4.45 13.21
CA VAL A 201 8.34 -3.57 12.16
C VAL A 201 8.91 -4.01 10.81
N VAL A 202 8.10 -4.69 10.01
CA VAL A 202 8.54 -5.30 8.76
C VAL A 202 8.76 -4.20 7.72
N LYS A 203 10.02 -3.77 7.49
CA LYS A 203 10.36 -2.94 6.32
C LYS A 203 9.90 -3.71 5.07
N ARG A 204 9.03 -3.09 4.27
CA ARG A 204 8.61 -3.68 2.98
C ARG A 204 9.83 -3.76 2.08
N LYS A 205 10.16 -4.99 1.67
CA LYS A 205 11.24 -5.29 0.72
C LYS A 205 10.75 -4.94 -0.67
N LEU A 206 11.27 -3.86 -1.26
CA LEU A 206 10.85 -3.39 -2.59
C LEU A 206 11.54 -4.20 -3.69
N VAL A 207 12.79 -4.59 -3.45
CA VAL A 207 13.58 -5.39 -4.37
C VAL A 207 14.00 -6.69 -3.70
N THR A 208 13.63 -7.82 -4.31
CA THR A 208 13.90 -9.16 -3.76
C THR A 208 14.31 -10.12 -4.86
N VAL A 209 15.16 -11.10 -4.55
CA VAL A 209 15.37 -12.24 -5.43
C VAL A 209 14.21 -13.21 -5.22
N ARG A 210 13.54 -13.59 -6.31
CA ARG A 210 12.37 -14.48 -6.32
C ARG A 210 12.55 -15.57 -7.35
N ARG A 211 11.64 -16.55 -7.37
CA ARG A 211 11.66 -17.68 -8.32
C ARG A 211 10.43 -17.64 -9.22
N ILE A 212 10.63 -17.82 -10.53
CA ILE A 212 9.53 -18.01 -11.47
C ILE A 212 8.84 -19.34 -11.14
N ARG A 213 7.57 -19.30 -10.75
CA ARG A 213 6.77 -20.47 -10.35
C ARG A 213 6.01 -21.10 -11.52
N ARG A 214 5.47 -20.27 -12.40
CA ARG A 214 4.74 -20.67 -13.62
C ARG A 214 5.06 -19.67 -14.73
N ILE A 215 5.05 -20.16 -15.96
CA ILE A 215 5.10 -19.33 -17.16
C ILE A 215 3.84 -19.69 -17.95
N ASP A 216 2.99 -18.72 -18.27
CA ASP A 216 1.92 -18.94 -19.24
C ASP A 216 2.50 -18.59 -20.62
N GLU A 217 2.40 -19.53 -21.56
CA GLU A 217 2.96 -19.39 -22.90
C GLU A 217 2.36 -18.20 -23.68
N PRO A 218 3.08 -17.67 -24.68
CA PRO A 218 2.58 -16.59 -25.52
C PRO A 218 1.24 -16.94 -26.20
N THR A 219 0.15 -16.34 -25.69
CA THR A 219 -1.10 -16.27 -26.46
C THR A 219 -0.81 -15.67 -27.84
N LYS A 220 -1.40 -16.25 -28.90
CA LYS A 220 -1.03 -16.03 -30.32
C LYS A 220 -1.14 -14.59 -30.85
N MET A 221 -1.43 -13.59 -30.01
CA MET A 221 -1.41 -12.17 -30.33
C MET A 221 -0.33 -11.45 -29.50
N ASN A 222 0.58 -10.78 -30.20
CA ASN A 222 1.47 -9.70 -29.72
C ASN A 222 2.82 -10.05 -29.04
N GLY A 223 3.24 -11.32 -28.97
CA GLY A 223 4.63 -11.66 -28.59
C GLY A 223 5.01 -11.20 -27.18
N GLN A 224 4.23 -11.65 -26.20
CA GLN A 224 4.40 -11.42 -24.76
C GLN A 224 4.41 -12.76 -24.02
N VAL A 225 4.92 -12.77 -22.79
CA VAL A 225 4.94 -13.94 -21.91
C VAL A 225 4.52 -13.54 -20.49
N VAL A 226 3.81 -14.41 -19.78
CA VAL A 226 3.33 -14.11 -18.43
C VAL A 226 4.09 -14.94 -17.41
N LEU A 227 4.74 -14.26 -16.46
CA LEU A 227 5.59 -14.84 -15.44
C LEU A 227 4.88 -14.72 -14.08
N HIS A 228 4.70 -15.85 -13.41
CA HIS A 228 4.08 -15.92 -12.09
C HIS A 228 5.15 -16.08 -11.02
N ILE A 229 5.22 -15.11 -10.10
CA ILE A 229 6.31 -14.96 -9.13
C ILE A 229 5.69 -14.78 -7.76
N ASP A 230 5.76 -15.84 -6.94
CA ASP A 230 4.88 -15.98 -5.78
C ASP A 230 3.41 -15.75 -6.16
N GLY A 231 2.68 -14.84 -5.52
CA GLY A 231 1.32 -14.47 -5.92
C GLY A 231 1.22 -13.33 -6.94
N TRP A 232 2.34 -12.89 -7.53
CA TRP A 232 2.39 -11.77 -8.48
C TRP A 232 2.38 -12.24 -9.93
N THR A 233 1.70 -11.48 -10.80
CA THR A 233 1.69 -11.66 -12.26
C THR A 233 2.50 -10.55 -12.93
N VAL A 234 3.50 -10.90 -13.74
CA VAL A 234 4.29 -9.94 -14.53
C VAL A 234 4.24 -10.32 -16.01
N VAL A 235 3.81 -9.39 -16.86
CA VAL A 235 3.72 -9.60 -18.31
C VAL A 235 4.92 -8.96 -19.00
N GLU A 236 5.84 -9.81 -19.44
CA GLU A 236 7.02 -9.41 -20.20
C GLU A 236 6.74 -9.36 -21.70
N SER A 237 7.46 -8.47 -22.40
CA SER A 237 7.26 -8.20 -23.84
C SER A 237 8.59 -8.34 -24.58
N LYS A 238 8.54 -8.65 -25.89
CA LYS A 238 9.76 -8.90 -26.70
C LYS A 238 10.82 -7.80 -26.52
N HIS A 239 12.01 -8.21 -26.10
CA HIS A 239 13.16 -7.33 -25.85
C HIS A 239 14.19 -7.41 -27.00
N PRO A 240 14.97 -6.35 -27.29
CA PRO A 240 16.01 -6.43 -28.32
C PRO A 240 17.14 -7.43 -27.99
N PHE A 241 17.43 -7.60 -26.70
CA PHE A 241 18.59 -8.35 -26.20
C PHE A 241 18.24 -9.66 -25.47
N MET A 242 16.99 -10.13 -25.55
CA MET A 242 16.52 -11.35 -24.88
C MET A 242 15.30 -11.94 -25.57
N ASP A 243 15.31 -13.25 -25.84
CA ASP A 243 14.13 -13.96 -26.33
C ASP A 243 13.21 -14.35 -25.16
N LEU A 244 11.90 -14.33 -25.38
CA LEU A 244 10.92 -14.67 -24.35
C LEU A 244 10.93 -16.17 -24.01
N LYS A 245 11.38 -17.02 -24.95
CA LYS A 245 11.58 -18.46 -24.70
C LYS A 245 12.74 -18.76 -23.74
N ASP A 246 13.62 -17.79 -23.48
CA ASP A 246 14.80 -17.98 -22.65
C ASP A 246 14.47 -17.96 -21.15
N TRP A 247 13.24 -17.57 -20.77
CA TRP A 247 12.75 -17.62 -19.39
C TRP A 247 12.40 -19.06 -18.98
N LYS A 248 12.80 -19.48 -17.78
CA LYS A 248 12.55 -20.85 -17.31
C LYS A 248 11.80 -20.90 -15.97
N VAL A 249 10.82 -21.79 -15.86
CA VAL A 249 10.23 -22.14 -14.57
C VAL A 249 11.35 -22.63 -13.64
N GLY A 250 11.38 -22.11 -12.42
CA GLY A 250 12.45 -22.36 -11.45
C GLY A 250 13.64 -21.40 -11.52
N GLU A 251 13.75 -20.52 -12.52
CA GLU A 251 14.82 -19.50 -12.60
C GLU A 251 14.71 -18.47 -11.46
N LEU A 252 15.86 -17.97 -10.99
CA LEU A 252 15.94 -16.87 -10.03
C LEU A 252 16.02 -15.52 -10.75
N VAL A 253 15.17 -14.59 -10.32
CA VAL A 253 15.02 -13.24 -10.90
C VAL A 253 15.06 -12.19 -9.81
N VAL A 254 15.53 -10.99 -10.13
CA VAL A 254 15.34 -9.81 -9.29
C VAL A 254 13.96 -9.23 -9.62
N PHE A 255 13.08 -9.22 -8.63
CA PHE A 255 11.72 -8.72 -8.72
C PHE A 255 11.60 -7.39 -7.94
N PHE A 256 11.01 -6.40 -8.61
CA PHE A 256 10.75 -5.06 -8.09
C PHE A 256 9.24 -4.90 -7.92
N GLU A 257 8.78 -4.70 -6.69
CA GLU A 257 7.36 -4.52 -6.40
C GLU A 257 6.82 -3.19 -6.97
N ILE A 258 5.52 -3.12 -7.22
CA ILE A 258 4.82 -1.83 -7.41
C ILE A 258 5.02 -0.91 -6.20
N ASP A 259 4.95 0.40 -6.44
CA ASP A 259 5.41 1.48 -5.54
C ASP A 259 6.94 1.63 -5.44
N SER A 260 7.75 0.90 -6.22
CA SER A 260 9.19 1.15 -6.31
C SER A 260 9.51 2.34 -7.22
N VAL A 261 10.39 3.25 -6.79
CA VAL A 261 11.03 4.26 -7.63
C VAL A 261 12.46 3.83 -7.92
N LEU A 262 12.76 3.55 -9.18
CA LEU A 262 14.07 3.13 -9.66
C LEU A 262 14.90 4.39 -10.02
N PRO A 263 16.15 4.52 -9.56
CA PRO A 263 17.03 5.63 -9.93
C PRO A 263 17.54 5.46 -11.37
N GLN A 264 18.15 6.51 -11.93
CA GLN A 264 18.93 6.39 -13.17
C GLN A 264 20.20 5.55 -12.92
N ARG A 265 20.14 4.26 -13.25
CA ARG A 265 21.30 3.34 -13.38
C ARG A 265 21.30 2.68 -14.76
N ILE A 266 22.44 2.11 -15.15
CA ILE A 266 22.61 1.44 -16.45
C ILE A 266 21.69 0.23 -16.61
N GLU A 267 21.41 -0.52 -15.54
CA GLU A 267 20.52 -1.70 -15.55
C GLU A 267 19.04 -1.33 -15.76
N PHE A 268 18.71 -0.04 -15.71
CA PHE A 268 17.37 0.50 -15.89
C PHE A 268 17.24 1.43 -17.10
N ILE A 269 18.30 1.63 -17.90
CA ILE A 269 18.38 2.75 -18.86
C ILE A 269 17.24 2.75 -19.90
N ASP A 270 16.87 1.57 -20.41
CA ASP A 270 15.79 1.39 -21.39
C ASP A 270 14.40 1.77 -20.84
N LEU A 271 14.21 1.72 -19.51
CA LEU A 271 12.98 2.17 -18.86
C LEU A 271 12.81 3.69 -18.97
N PHE A 272 13.93 4.44 -18.93
CA PHE A 272 13.92 5.90 -18.99
C PHE A 272 13.57 6.45 -20.38
N SER A 273 13.57 5.62 -21.43
CA SER A 273 13.04 5.95 -22.75
C SER A 273 11.50 6.09 -22.78
N ASN A 274 10.78 5.73 -21.71
CA ASN A 274 9.32 5.87 -21.62
C ASN A 274 8.92 7.04 -20.68
N PRO A 275 8.61 8.24 -21.23
CA PRO A 275 8.33 9.42 -20.41
C PRO A 275 7.09 9.28 -19.52
N LYS A 276 6.13 8.39 -19.87
CA LYS A 276 4.87 8.22 -19.11
C LYS A 276 5.03 7.59 -17.72
N ARG A 277 6.23 7.11 -17.37
CA ARG A 277 6.55 6.50 -16.06
C ARG A 277 7.71 7.18 -15.33
N LEU A 278 8.23 8.27 -15.91
CA LEU A 278 9.18 9.13 -15.23
C LEU A 278 8.48 9.92 -14.12
N THR A 279 9.16 10.06 -12.99
CA THR A 279 8.71 10.85 -11.85
C THR A 279 9.91 11.57 -11.24
N THR A 280 9.67 12.69 -10.56
CA THR A 280 10.67 13.31 -9.70
C THR A 280 10.35 12.91 -8.26
N PHE A 281 11.26 12.24 -7.58
CA PHE A 281 11.10 11.85 -6.19
C PHE A 281 12.33 12.31 -5.39
N GLN A 282 12.12 13.00 -4.27
CA GLN A 282 13.19 13.63 -3.47
C GLN A 282 14.16 14.48 -4.33
N GLY A 283 13.60 15.25 -5.29
CA GLY A 283 14.36 16.10 -6.20
C GLY A 283 15.16 15.38 -7.30
N LYS A 284 15.05 14.05 -7.42
CA LYS A 284 15.79 13.24 -8.42
C LYS A 284 14.84 12.59 -9.44
N PRO A 285 15.20 12.54 -10.73
CA PRO A 285 14.48 11.74 -11.72
C PRO A 285 14.57 10.24 -11.40
N GLY A 286 13.44 9.55 -11.48
CA GLY A 286 13.34 8.11 -11.33
C GLY A 286 12.18 7.53 -12.15
N TYR A 287 12.11 6.21 -12.23
CA TYR A 287 11.03 5.47 -12.90
C TYR A 287 10.13 4.83 -11.85
N ARG A 288 8.83 5.15 -11.84
CA ARG A 288 7.87 4.53 -10.91
C ARG A 288 7.33 3.22 -11.48
N VAL A 289 7.46 2.14 -10.71
CA VAL A 289 6.82 0.86 -10.97
C VAL A 289 5.37 0.92 -10.48
N ILE A 290 4.44 0.79 -11.43
CA ILE A 290 2.98 0.85 -11.23
C ILE A 290 2.31 -0.38 -11.85
N SER A 291 1.06 -0.63 -11.46
CA SER A 291 0.19 -1.63 -12.09
C SER A 291 -0.09 -1.28 -13.56
N SER A 292 -0.24 -2.29 -14.44
CA SER A 292 -0.49 -2.05 -15.86
C SER A 292 -1.25 -3.19 -16.55
N ALA A 293 -2.45 -2.89 -17.06
CA ALA A 293 -3.22 -3.84 -17.85
C ALA A 293 -2.51 -4.22 -19.17
N LYS A 294 -2.51 -5.51 -19.50
CA LYS A 294 -1.89 -6.13 -20.69
C LYS A 294 -2.80 -7.26 -21.19
N GLY A 295 -3.72 -6.90 -22.08
CA GLY A 295 -4.81 -7.81 -22.47
C GLY A 295 -5.65 -8.18 -21.26
N LYS A 296 -5.87 -9.48 -21.03
CA LYS A 296 -6.62 -9.99 -19.86
C LYS A 296 -5.83 -10.00 -18.54
N TYR A 297 -4.54 -9.65 -18.55
CA TYR A 297 -3.66 -9.75 -17.38
C TYR A 297 -3.36 -8.36 -16.79
N LEU A 298 -3.30 -8.26 -15.47
CA LEU A 298 -2.74 -7.10 -14.78
C LEU A 298 -1.27 -7.37 -14.45
N SER A 299 -0.35 -6.68 -15.12
CA SER A 299 1.08 -6.76 -14.84
C SER A 299 1.44 -5.90 -13.62
N GLN A 300 2.05 -6.50 -12.61
CA GLN A 300 2.37 -5.85 -11.33
C GLN A 300 3.83 -6.08 -10.94
N GLY A 301 4.65 -5.05 -11.09
CA GLY A 301 6.08 -5.07 -10.79
C GLY A 301 6.95 -5.02 -12.05
N LEU A 302 8.26 -5.22 -11.87
CA LEU A 302 9.22 -5.49 -12.95
C LEU A 302 10.09 -6.69 -12.59
N VAL A 303 10.58 -7.39 -13.61
CA VAL A 303 11.51 -8.51 -13.45
C VAL A 303 12.77 -8.33 -14.27
N PHE A 304 13.86 -8.84 -13.74
CA PHE A 304 15.15 -8.87 -14.41
C PHE A 304 15.87 -10.17 -14.06
N ARG A 305 16.66 -10.73 -14.99
CA ARG A 305 17.49 -11.89 -14.68
C ARG A 305 18.51 -11.54 -13.61
N LEU A 306 18.78 -12.47 -12.69
CA LEU A 306 19.74 -12.26 -11.60
C LEU A 306 21.11 -11.77 -12.10
N LYS A 307 21.59 -12.35 -13.22
CA LYS A 307 22.85 -11.98 -13.89
C LYS A 307 22.96 -10.53 -14.40
N HIS A 308 21.88 -9.74 -14.40
CA HIS A 308 21.93 -8.33 -14.79
C HIS A 308 22.60 -7.46 -13.72
N PHE A 309 22.44 -7.84 -12.45
CA PHE A 309 22.97 -7.13 -11.29
C PHE A 309 24.22 -7.86 -10.79
N SER A 310 25.40 -7.44 -11.27
CA SER A 310 26.68 -8.09 -10.91
C SER A 310 27.02 -7.95 -9.42
N ASP A 311 26.59 -6.84 -8.81
CA ASP A 311 26.62 -6.55 -7.37
C ASP A 311 25.77 -7.52 -6.52
N ILE A 312 24.76 -8.17 -7.12
CA ILE A 312 23.96 -9.23 -6.49
C ILE A 312 24.46 -10.63 -6.91
N TYR A 313 24.75 -10.83 -8.19
CA TYR A 313 25.03 -12.15 -8.78
C TYR A 313 26.43 -12.69 -8.50
N GLY A 314 27.45 -11.82 -8.42
CA GLY A 314 28.81 -12.23 -8.01
C GLY A 314 28.81 -12.86 -6.61
N PRO A 315 28.38 -12.12 -5.57
CA PRO A 315 28.26 -12.64 -4.21
C PRO A 315 27.33 -13.86 -4.10
N PHE A 316 26.31 -13.98 -4.95
CA PHE A 316 25.48 -15.18 -5.03
C PHE A 316 26.26 -16.41 -5.50
N LEU A 317 27.03 -16.29 -6.58
CA LEU A 317 27.82 -17.38 -7.12
C LEU A 317 28.92 -17.83 -6.14
N ASP A 318 29.57 -16.90 -5.45
CA ASP A 318 30.55 -17.24 -4.42
C ASP A 318 29.89 -17.99 -3.25
N ARG A 319 28.74 -17.50 -2.76
CA ARG A 319 27.97 -18.21 -1.72
C ARG A 319 27.46 -19.58 -2.18
N CYS A 320 27.19 -19.77 -3.49
CA CYS A 320 26.84 -21.09 -4.04
C CYS A 320 28.00 -22.09 -3.99
N LYS A 321 29.27 -21.63 -4.07
CA LYS A 321 30.46 -22.48 -3.89
C LYS A 321 30.64 -22.90 -2.42
N GLU A 322 30.33 -22.00 -1.49
CA GLU A 322 30.49 -22.23 -0.04
C GLU A 322 29.47 -23.18 0.56
N ILE A 323 28.17 -23.03 0.23
CA ILE A 323 27.07 -23.75 0.90
C ILE A 323 26.13 -24.48 -0.08
N GLY A 324 26.46 -24.52 -1.37
CA GLY A 324 25.63 -25.13 -2.40
C GLY A 324 24.43 -24.27 -2.82
N HIS A 325 24.03 -24.40 -4.09
CA HIS A 325 23.01 -23.57 -4.73
C HIS A 325 21.64 -23.59 -4.01
N LYS A 326 21.25 -24.71 -3.38
CA LYS A 326 19.97 -24.87 -2.66
C LYS A 326 19.91 -24.01 -1.39
N ALA A 327 21.01 -23.93 -0.63
CA ALA A 327 21.08 -23.13 0.59
C ALA A 327 21.33 -21.65 0.26
N ALA A 328 22.24 -21.35 -0.68
CA ALA A 328 22.46 -19.99 -1.19
C ALA A 328 21.19 -19.36 -1.80
N SER A 329 20.37 -20.16 -2.51
CA SER A 329 19.04 -19.74 -2.98
C SER A 329 18.13 -19.28 -1.83
N LYS A 330 18.13 -20.00 -0.70
CA LYS A 330 17.31 -19.65 0.47
C LYS A 330 17.82 -18.38 1.15
N GLU A 331 19.13 -18.22 1.28
CA GLU A 331 19.73 -17.00 1.84
C GLU A 331 19.47 -15.75 0.98
N ILE A 332 19.61 -15.84 -0.34
CA ILE A 332 19.43 -14.68 -1.21
C ILE A 332 17.96 -14.25 -1.33
N MET A 333 17.03 -15.21 -1.39
CA MET A 333 15.58 -14.92 -1.39
C MET A 333 15.10 -14.33 -0.05
N ALA A 334 15.85 -14.49 1.03
CA ALA A 334 15.56 -13.88 2.33
C ALA A 334 16.04 -12.42 2.44
N LYS A 335 16.98 -11.97 1.61
CA LYS A 335 17.50 -10.59 1.60
C LYS A 335 16.57 -9.63 0.84
N SER A 336 16.82 -8.33 0.99
CA SER A 336 16.30 -7.30 0.07
C SER A 336 17.44 -6.44 -0.44
N PHE A 337 17.19 -5.75 -1.56
CA PHE A 337 18.23 -5.11 -2.37
C PHE A 337 17.92 -3.65 -2.70
N GLU A 338 16.83 -3.07 -2.18
CA GLU A 338 16.49 -1.68 -2.43
C GLU A 338 17.62 -0.70 -2.06
N ASP A 339 18.22 -0.86 -0.88
CA ASP A 339 19.27 0.02 -0.38
C ASP A 339 20.58 -0.12 -1.19
N LEU A 340 20.85 -1.30 -1.77
CA LEU A 340 21.99 -1.56 -2.68
C LEU A 340 21.77 -0.93 -4.06
N LEU A 341 20.54 -1.05 -4.59
CA LEU A 341 20.21 -0.56 -5.93
C LEU A 341 19.81 0.92 -5.97
N GLY A 342 19.70 1.58 -4.80
CA GLY A 342 19.24 2.96 -4.68
C GLY A 342 17.74 3.13 -4.94
N VAL A 343 16.97 2.04 -4.82
CA VAL A 343 15.51 2.05 -4.99
C VAL A 343 14.85 2.55 -3.72
N VAL A 344 13.85 3.42 -3.87
CA VAL A 344 13.08 3.98 -2.75
C VAL A 344 11.58 3.76 -2.96
N LYS A 345 10.82 3.71 -1.88
CA LYS A 345 9.36 3.59 -1.98
C LYS A 345 8.77 4.92 -2.41
N TRP A 346 7.87 4.91 -3.40
CA TRP A 346 7.00 6.04 -3.68
C TRP A 346 6.02 6.24 -2.50
N GLU A 347 6.01 7.45 -1.96
CA GLU A 347 5.00 7.95 -1.04
C GLU A 347 4.44 9.25 -1.64
N LEU A 348 3.25 9.67 -1.21
CA LEU A 348 2.73 11.00 -1.55
C LEU A 348 3.67 12.08 -0.97
N PRO A 349 4.16 13.04 -1.76
CA PRO A 349 5.02 14.12 -1.24
C PRO A 349 4.27 15.00 -0.22
N GLU A 350 4.76 15.08 1.01
CA GLU A 350 4.23 15.98 2.06
C GLU A 350 4.70 17.44 1.86
N GLU A 351 4.46 18.00 0.67
CA GLU A 351 5.02 19.30 0.27
C GLU A 351 4.42 20.49 1.04
N ASP A 352 3.15 20.44 1.40
CA ASP A 352 2.41 21.59 1.94
C ASP A 352 2.41 21.69 3.47
N ILE A 353 2.88 20.66 4.19
CA ILE A 353 2.99 20.69 5.66
C ILE A 353 4.45 20.87 6.09
N LYS A 354 4.92 22.10 5.91
CA LYS A 354 6.21 22.61 6.41
C LYS A 354 6.01 23.51 7.64
N GLU A 355 4.90 24.25 7.70
CA GLU A 355 4.48 25.00 8.88
C GLU A 355 3.71 24.12 9.86
N GLY A 356 3.75 24.46 11.15
CA GLY A 356 3.05 23.70 12.20
C GLY A 356 3.64 22.31 12.48
N VAL A 357 4.89 22.03 12.11
CA VAL A 357 5.59 20.79 12.52
C VAL A 357 6.11 20.95 13.96
N ALA A 358 5.72 20.03 14.86
CA ALA A 358 6.21 19.94 16.22
C ALA A 358 7.56 19.18 16.31
N GLY A 359 7.78 18.23 15.39
CA GLY A 359 9.02 17.46 15.28
C GLY A 359 8.87 16.25 14.36
N ILE A 360 9.73 15.25 14.55
CA ILE A 360 9.53 13.91 13.96
C ILE A 360 8.45 13.15 14.73
N THR A 361 7.76 12.21 14.04
CA THR A 361 6.84 11.26 14.69
C THR A 361 7.56 10.51 15.83
N PRO A 362 7.01 10.48 17.07
CA PRO A 362 7.69 9.84 18.19
C PRO A 362 7.94 8.35 17.98
N ALA A 363 9.11 7.85 18.39
CA ALA A 363 9.55 6.49 18.10
C ALA A 363 8.69 5.35 18.71
N PHE A 364 7.80 5.67 19.67
CA PHE A 364 6.81 4.72 20.20
C PHE A 364 5.57 4.54 19.29
N VAL A 365 5.35 5.43 18.31
CA VAL A 365 4.30 5.33 17.30
C VAL A 365 4.75 4.40 16.19
N VAL A 366 4.33 3.14 16.24
CA VAL A 366 4.70 2.13 15.24
C VAL A 366 3.84 2.28 13.97
N ASN A 367 4.49 2.57 12.85
CA ASN A 367 3.87 2.58 11.52
C ASN A 367 3.46 1.15 11.08
N PRO A 368 2.17 0.89 10.74
CA PRO A 368 1.72 -0.44 10.31
C PRO A 368 2.22 -0.78 8.89
N SER A 369 3.09 -1.78 8.79
CA SER A 369 3.75 -2.19 7.54
C SER A 369 3.33 -3.58 7.04
N TRP A 370 2.02 -3.83 7.00
CA TRP A 370 1.45 -5.16 6.70
C TRP A 370 1.74 -5.65 5.27
N TYR A 371 2.03 -6.94 5.14
CA TYR A 371 2.34 -7.60 3.87
C TYR A 371 1.20 -7.49 2.85
N ARG A 372 1.51 -7.25 1.57
CA ARG A 372 0.62 -7.59 0.45
C ARG A 372 0.50 -9.12 0.37
N ALA A 373 -0.71 -9.65 0.21
CA ALA A 373 -1.01 -11.09 0.25
C ALA A 373 -0.16 -11.91 -0.74
N GLN A 374 0.11 -11.35 -1.93
CA GLN A 374 0.95 -11.95 -2.98
C GLN A 374 2.36 -12.39 -2.49
N ASN A 375 2.89 -11.74 -1.45
CA ASN A 375 4.22 -12.06 -0.91
C ASN A 375 4.25 -13.23 0.07
N ILE A 376 3.10 -13.63 0.61
CA ILE A 376 2.96 -14.56 1.74
C ILE A 376 1.83 -15.57 1.52
N GLU A 377 1.56 -15.89 0.26
CA GLU A 377 0.53 -16.84 -0.17
C GLU A 377 0.64 -18.19 0.55
N ARG A 378 1.87 -18.71 0.71
CA ARG A 378 2.12 -20.02 1.31
C ARG A 378 1.72 -20.03 2.78
N GLU A 379 2.01 -18.94 3.47
CA GLU A 379 1.67 -18.69 4.86
C GLU A 379 0.14 -18.56 5.01
N ILE A 380 -0.51 -17.74 4.17
CA ILE A 380 -1.97 -17.51 4.18
C ILE A 380 -2.78 -18.80 4.04
N PHE A 381 -2.42 -19.67 3.09
CA PHE A 381 -3.15 -20.91 2.83
C PHE A 381 -2.64 -22.14 3.60
N ALA A 382 -1.54 -22.03 4.35
CA ALA A 382 -1.10 -23.08 5.28
C ALA A 382 -2.12 -23.26 6.42
N PRO A 383 -2.37 -24.49 6.92
CA PRO A 383 -3.35 -24.75 7.99
C PRO A 383 -3.18 -23.86 9.25
N SER A 384 -1.95 -23.47 9.55
CA SER A 384 -1.57 -22.58 10.66
C SER A 384 -2.16 -21.16 10.58
N TRP A 385 -2.59 -20.69 9.41
CA TRP A 385 -3.25 -19.40 9.21
C TRP A 385 -4.64 -19.57 8.58
N ARG A 386 -4.78 -20.52 7.64
CA ARG A 386 -6.03 -20.83 6.92
C ARG A 386 -7.22 -21.07 7.85
N ASN A 387 -6.95 -21.71 9.00
CA ASN A 387 -7.95 -22.11 9.98
C ASN A 387 -8.08 -21.14 11.18
N LYS A 388 -7.27 -20.07 11.24
CA LYS A 388 -7.44 -19.00 12.25
C LYS A 388 -8.58 -18.07 11.83
N VAL A 389 -9.19 -17.39 12.81
CA VAL A 389 -10.19 -16.34 12.56
C VAL A 389 -9.51 -14.98 12.43
N TRP A 390 -9.90 -14.25 11.40
CA TRP A 390 -9.40 -12.92 11.04
C TRP A 390 -10.57 -11.93 11.03
N GLN A 391 -10.37 -10.75 11.63
CA GLN A 391 -11.20 -9.60 11.27
C GLN A 391 -10.82 -9.20 9.84
N VAL A 392 -11.83 -9.01 9.00
CA VAL A 392 -11.66 -8.46 7.66
C VAL A 392 -12.31 -7.09 7.65
N THR A 393 -11.53 -6.07 7.29
CA THR A 393 -12.03 -4.70 7.11
C THR A 393 -11.79 -4.26 5.69
N GLU A 394 -12.65 -3.36 5.21
CA GLU A 394 -12.36 -2.53 4.04
C GLU A 394 -11.05 -1.76 4.26
N LYS A 395 -10.28 -1.62 3.17
CA LYS A 395 -9.12 -0.72 3.13
C LYS A 395 -9.50 0.56 2.38
N LEU A 396 -9.34 1.68 3.06
CA LEU A 396 -9.53 3.02 2.51
C LEU A 396 -8.24 3.56 1.87
N ASP A 397 -8.38 4.37 0.83
CA ASP A 397 -7.30 5.04 0.10
C ASP A 397 -7.12 6.47 0.60
N GLY A 398 -6.29 6.63 1.62
CA GLY A 398 -5.96 7.92 2.21
C GLY A 398 -4.48 8.01 2.56
N ILE A 399 -4.18 8.76 3.62
CA ILE A 399 -2.84 8.81 4.20
C ILE A 399 -2.85 8.37 5.67
N SER A 400 -1.85 7.60 6.07
CA SER A 400 -1.75 7.07 7.44
C SER A 400 -1.58 8.20 8.45
N MET A 401 -2.49 8.24 9.42
CA MET A 401 -2.55 9.25 10.46
C MET A 401 -2.61 8.58 11.83
N HIS A 402 -1.98 9.21 12.82
CA HIS A 402 -1.86 8.70 14.16
C HIS A 402 -2.20 9.79 15.17
N ILE A 403 -3.18 9.53 16.03
CA ILE A 403 -3.53 10.39 17.17
C ILE A 403 -3.08 9.64 18.42
N TYR A 404 -2.15 10.20 19.19
CA TYR A 404 -1.57 9.53 20.34
C TYR A 404 -1.77 10.31 21.63
N LYS A 405 -1.84 9.60 22.77
CA LYS A 405 -1.78 10.21 24.10
C LYS A 405 -0.68 9.57 24.96
N VAL A 406 -0.10 10.41 25.82
CA VAL A 406 0.84 10.03 26.89
C VAL A 406 0.30 10.61 28.19
N ALA A 407 -0.09 9.76 29.14
CA ALA A 407 -0.61 10.19 30.44
C ALA A 407 0.47 10.88 31.31
N ALA A 408 0.06 11.84 32.15
CA ALA A 408 0.95 12.57 33.05
C ALA A 408 1.77 11.62 33.94
N GLY A 409 3.06 11.92 34.13
CA GLY A 409 4.00 11.07 34.87
C GLY A 409 4.48 9.81 34.12
N SER A 410 3.97 9.55 32.91
CA SER A 410 4.41 8.43 32.08
C SER A 410 5.89 8.54 31.66
N LYS A 411 6.62 7.42 31.69
CA LYS A 411 8.02 7.30 31.23
C LYS A 411 8.25 7.82 29.80
N TRP A 412 7.21 7.83 28.96
CA TRP A 412 7.29 8.26 27.57
C TRP A 412 7.33 9.79 27.38
N PHE A 413 7.05 10.60 28.43
CA PHE A 413 7.05 12.07 28.33
C PHE A 413 8.38 12.65 27.84
N GLY A 414 9.51 12.07 28.25
CA GLY A 414 10.85 12.48 27.80
C GLY A 414 11.21 12.06 26.37
N THR A 415 10.29 11.42 25.64
CA THR A 415 10.46 11.00 24.23
C THR A 415 9.55 11.75 23.26
N LEU A 416 8.78 12.72 23.77
CA LEU A 416 8.01 13.67 22.97
C LEU A 416 8.95 14.69 22.30
N PRO A 417 8.53 15.36 21.20
CA PRO A 417 9.34 16.39 20.58
C PRO A 417 9.68 17.53 21.54
N VAL A 418 10.87 18.11 21.37
CA VAL A 418 11.30 19.31 22.08
C VAL A 418 11.07 20.50 21.17
N LEU A 419 10.15 21.39 21.56
CA LEU A 419 9.86 22.60 20.79
C LEU A 419 11.02 23.60 20.83
N PRO A 420 11.15 24.49 19.83
CA PRO A 420 12.11 25.58 19.86
C PRO A 420 11.96 26.46 21.12
N GLN A 421 13.07 27.05 21.58
CA GLN A 421 13.08 27.91 22.77
C GLN A 421 12.04 29.04 22.65
N GLY A 422 11.19 29.18 23.66
CA GLY A 422 10.10 30.17 23.69
C GLY A 422 8.80 29.72 23.02
N GLN A 423 8.70 28.48 22.51
CA GLN A 423 7.44 27.87 22.10
C GLN A 423 6.95 26.85 23.14
N GLU A 424 5.65 26.88 23.43
CA GLU A 424 4.96 25.93 24.30
C GLU A 424 3.90 25.15 23.51
N TYR A 425 3.49 24.01 24.07
CA TYR A 425 2.38 23.24 23.52
C TYR A 425 1.04 23.90 23.88
N PRO A 426 0.08 24.04 22.94
CA PRO A 426 -1.25 24.55 23.25
C PRO A 426 -2.00 23.59 24.19
N ALA A 427 -2.98 24.11 24.92
CA ALA A 427 -3.74 23.34 25.90
C ALA A 427 -4.50 22.13 25.30
N SER A 428 -4.80 22.14 24.00
CA SER A 428 -5.34 20.99 23.25
C SER A 428 -4.34 19.85 23.08
N MET A 429 -3.04 20.16 23.11
CA MET A 429 -1.94 19.19 23.05
C MET A 429 -1.39 18.84 24.43
N ARG A 430 -1.48 19.72 25.44
CA ARG A 430 -0.88 19.44 26.76
C ARG A 430 -1.68 20.07 27.89
N ASP A 431 -2.11 19.23 28.83
CA ASP A 431 -2.88 19.62 30.02
C ASP A 431 -2.46 18.79 31.26
N ALA A 432 -3.22 18.89 32.34
CA ALA A 432 -2.96 18.15 33.59
C ALA A 432 -3.15 16.62 33.48
N ARG A 433 -3.85 16.11 32.45
CA ARG A 433 -4.01 14.67 32.17
C ARG A 433 -2.80 14.11 31.43
N GLY A 434 -2.12 14.95 30.64
CA GLY A 434 -0.87 14.61 29.97
C GLY A 434 -0.71 15.32 28.63
N HIS A 435 -0.31 14.57 27.61
CA HIS A 435 -0.05 15.09 26.27
C HIS A 435 -0.84 14.32 25.20
N VAL A 436 -1.38 15.04 24.21
CA VAL A 436 -1.98 14.53 22.98
C VAL A 436 -1.20 15.09 21.79
N GLY A 437 -0.85 14.23 20.83
CA GLY A 437 -0.20 14.62 19.58
C GLY A 437 -0.87 13.97 18.37
N VAL A 438 -0.66 14.58 17.20
CA VAL A 438 -1.23 14.12 15.92
C VAL A 438 -0.13 14.17 14.87
N CYS A 439 0.16 13.01 14.27
CA CYS A 439 1.33 12.82 13.44
C CYS A 439 1.03 12.00 12.17
N SER A 440 1.83 12.26 11.12
CA SER A 440 1.93 11.40 9.94
C SER A 440 2.85 10.21 10.23
N ARG A 441 3.24 9.46 9.19
CA ARG A 441 4.28 8.43 9.30
C ARG A 441 5.66 8.98 9.72
N ALA A 442 5.91 10.29 9.54
CA ALA A 442 7.23 10.90 9.66
C ALA A 442 7.28 12.20 10.48
N LYS A 443 6.24 13.04 10.47
CA LYS A 443 6.17 14.32 11.19
C LYS A 443 5.10 14.31 12.28
N ASP A 444 5.41 14.91 13.42
CA ASP A 444 4.42 15.27 14.45
C ASP A 444 4.01 16.74 14.28
N PHE A 445 2.74 17.06 14.50
CA PHE A 445 2.17 18.37 14.17
C PHE A 445 1.69 19.14 15.41
N MET A 446 1.87 20.46 15.39
CA MET A 446 1.28 21.41 16.32
C MET A 446 -0.18 21.67 15.96
N ASP A 447 -1.06 21.69 16.95
CA ASP A 447 -2.45 22.13 16.76
C ASP A 447 -2.48 23.62 16.41
N ARG A 448 -2.86 23.92 15.17
CA ARG A 448 -2.98 25.26 14.58
C ARG A 448 -4.13 25.26 13.55
N PRO A 449 -4.82 26.39 13.35
CA PRO A 449 -5.88 26.50 12.33
C PRO A 449 -5.36 26.11 10.93
N GLY A 450 -6.12 25.29 10.20
CA GLY A 450 -5.76 24.85 8.85
C GLY A 450 -4.76 23.69 8.79
N ASN A 451 -4.31 23.15 9.93
CA ASN A 451 -3.57 21.90 9.93
C ASN A 451 -4.54 20.73 9.72
N LEU A 452 -4.60 20.22 8.49
CA LEU A 452 -5.55 19.19 8.05
C LEU A 452 -5.61 17.94 8.96
N PHE A 453 -4.47 17.52 9.50
CA PHE A 453 -4.39 16.37 10.41
C PHE A 453 -5.07 16.68 11.76
N TRP A 454 -4.80 17.85 12.34
CA TRP A 454 -5.46 18.28 13.57
C TRP A 454 -6.95 18.56 13.35
N ASP A 455 -7.32 19.18 12.23
CA ASP A 455 -8.72 19.50 11.95
C ASP A 455 -9.55 18.22 11.72
N ALA A 456 -8.99 17.19 11.08
CA ALA A 456 -9.61 15.85 11.04
C ALA A 456 -9.64 15.14 12.41
N ALA A 457 -8.62 15.33 13.26
CA ALA A 457 -8.58 14.79 14.62
C ALA A 457 -9.64 15.41 15.56
N LYS A 458 -9.99 16.69 15.33
CA LYS A 458 -11.00 17.46 16.06
C LYS A 458 -12.40 17.40 15.44
N GLY A 459 -12.51 17.05 14.14
CA GLY A 459 -13.74 17.02 13.34
C GLY A 459 -14.79 15.99 13.77
N GLY A 460 -15.60 15.46 12.85
CA GLY A 460 -16.85 14.73 13.17
C GLY A 460 -16.74 13.58 14.18
N SER A 461 -15.61 12.84 14.22
CA SER A 461 -15.36 11.81 15.24
C SER A 461 -14.79 12.35 16.57
N SER A 462 -14.20 13.54 16.57
CA SER A 462 -13.54 14.23 17.69
C SER A 462 -12.59 13.33 18.51
N VAL A 463 -11.76 12.55 17.83
CA VAL A 463 -10.87 11.58 18.48
C VAL A 463 -9.87 12.26 19.42
N ALA A 464 -9.40 13.47 19.10
CA ALA A 464 -8.44 14.21 19.92
C ALA A 464 -8.97 14.52 21.34
N SER A 465 -10.28 14.76 21.53
CA SER A 465 -10.87 14.97 22.86
C SER A 465 -11.20 13.63 23.54
N LYS A 466 -11.82 12.70 22.79
CA LYS A 466 -12.27 11.38 23.27
C LYS A 466 -11.15 10.38 23.57
N ILE A 467 -9.92 10.63 23.11
CA ILE A 467 -8.78 9.71 23.32
C ILE A 467 -8.54 9.41 24.80
N TRP A 468 -8.89 10.34 25.70
CA TRP A 468 -8.78 10.15 27.15
C TRP A 468 -9.69 9.04 27.69
N ASP A 469 -10.86 8.82 27.08
CA ASP A 469 -11.87 7.81 27.49
C ASP A 469 -11.58 6.39 26.95
N ILE A 470 -10.44 6.22 26.28
CA ILE A 470 -9.87 4.91 25.91
C ILE A 470 -9.06 4.38 27.10
N PRO A 471 -9.31 3.15 27.60
CA PRO A 471 -8.87 2.65 28.92
C PRO A 471 -7.37 2.28 29.03
N TYR A 472 -6.52 2.89 28.22
CA TYR A 472 -5.07 2.69 28.20
C TYR A 472 -4.37 4.05 28.32
N PRO A 473 -3.34 4.23 29.19
CA PRO A 473 -2.74 5.54 29.45
C PRO A 473 -1.81 6.03 28.33
N ASN A 474 -1.23 5.11 27.55
CA ASN A 474 -0.15 5.36 26.61
C ASN A 474 -0.45 4.61 25.29
N ILE A 475 -1.07 5.30 24.34
CA ILE A 475 -1.59 4.70 23.09
C ILE A 475 -1.42 5.60 21.87
N SER A 476 -1.28 4.96 20.71
CA SER A 476 -1.50 5.57 19.39
C SER A 476 -2.77 4.96 18.79
N VAL A 477 -3.81 5.77 18.62
CA VAL A 477 -4.96 5.46 17.77
C VAL A 477 -4.50 5.63 16.32
N GLN A 478 -4.70 4.62 15.49
CA GLN A 478 -4.18 4.53 14.12
C GLN A 478 -5.34 4.41 13.14
N GLY A 479 -5.32 5.23 12.10
CA GLY A 479 -6.38 5.32 11.12
C GLY A 479 -5.88 5.88 9.79
N GLU A 480 -6.75 5.82 8.80
CA GLU A 480 -6.51 6.48 7.52
C GLU A 480 -7.18 7.87 7.56
N LEU A 481 -6.45 8.90 7.15
CA LEU A 481 -6.98 10.22 6.87
C LEU A 481 -7.46 10.25 5.41
N CYS A 482 -8.77 10.28 5.26
CA CYS A 482 -9.52 10.29 4.00
C CYS A 482 -10.04 11.71 3.74
N GLY A 483 -10.25 12.09 2.48
CA GLY A 483 -10.93 13.36 2.17
C GLY A 483 -10.79 13.83 0.73
N SER A 484 -11.51 14.91 0.39
CA SER A 484 -11.68 15.37 -0.99
C SER A 484 -10.41 15.84 -1.68
N SER A 485 -9.39 16.26 -0.92
CA SER A 485 -8.07 16.64 -1.44
C SER A 485 -7.06 15.48 -1.50
N ILE A 486 -7.41 14.31 -0.96
CA ILE A 486 -6.44 13.26 -0.62
C ILE A 486 -6.47 12.13 -1.66
N MET A 487 -5.28 11.73 -2.13
CA MET A 487 -5.02 10.52 -2.95
C MET A 487 -5.84 10.37 -4.26
N GLY A 488 -6.51 11.44 -4.70
CA GLY A 488 -7.39 11.47 -5.87
C GLY A 488 -8.88 11.31 -5.56
N ASN A 489 -9.28 11.37 -4.28
CA ASN A 489 -10.67 11.22 -3.80
C ASN A 489 -11.41 10.01 -4.38
N THR A 490 -10.77 8.83 -4.36
CA THR A 490 -11.34 7.58 -4.88
C THR A 490 -12.58 7.10 -4.12
N MET A 491 -12.87 7.71 -2.96
CA MET A 491 -14.03 7.47 -2.10
C MET A 491 -15.20 8.45 -2.34
N GLU A 492 -15.08 9.35 -3.32
CA GLU A 492 -16.15 10.26 -3.77
C GLU A 492 -16.69 11.20 -2.67
N LEU A 493 -15.85 11.58 -1.70
CA LEU A 493 -16.20 12.46 -0.57
C LEU A 493 -16.47 13.90 -1.03
N ALA A 494 -17.34 14.63 -0.31
CA ALA A 494 -17.78 15.97 -0.71
C ALA A 494 -16.64 17.01 -0.65
N GLU A 495 -16.70 18.08 -1.44
CA GLU A 495 -15.64 19.09 -1.46
C GLU A 495 -15.42 19.73 -0.08
N GLY A 496 -14.19 19.62 0.44
CA GLY A 496 -13.81 20.05 1.79
C GLY A 496 -13.99 18.98 2.87
N GLU A 497 -14.70 17.88 2.62
CA GLU A 497 -14.89 16.78 3.57
C GLU A 497 -13.57 16.02 3.80
N HIS A 498 -13.17 15.90 5.08
CA HIS A 498 -12.02 15.12 5.50
C HIS A 498 -12.36 14.37 6.80
N ARG A 499 -12.01 13.08 6.87
CA ARG A 499 -12.38 12.13 7.94
C ARG A 499 -11.17 11.31 8.36
N PHE A 500 -10.98 11.17 9.68
CA PHE A 500 -10.01 10.25 10.26
C PHE A 500 -10.72 8.97 10.69
N VAL A 501 -10.38 7.85 10.06
CA VAL A 501 -11.12 6.58 10.17
C VAL A 501 -10.23 5.51 10.80
N VAL A 502 -10.58 5.06 12.01
CA VAL A 502 -9.72 4.19 12.85
C VAL A 502 -9.68 2.75 12.32
N PHE A 503 -8.49 2.16 12.26
CA PHE A 503 -8.29 0.72 11.99
C PHE A 503 -7.59 -0.05 13.12
N GLY A 504 -7.11 0.64 14.16
CA GLY A 504 -6.38 0.01 15.25
C GLY A 504 -5.98 0.95 16.38
N ILE A 505 -5.64 0.37 17.53
CA ILE A 505 -5.02 1.08 18.65
C ILE A 505 -3.75 0.32 19.04
N TRP A 506 -2.61 1.02 19.03
CA TRP A 506 -1.31 0.51 19.44
C TRP A 506 -1.02 0.93 20.88
N ASN A 507 -0.83 -0.03 21.78
CA ASN A 507 -0.44 0.19 23.17
C ASN A 507 1.09 0.08 23.27
N PHE A 508 1.75 1.21 23.48
CA PHE A 508 3.21 1.26 23.53
C PHE A 508 3.79 1.00 24.93
N ASP A 509 2.98 0.89 25.98
CA ASP A 509 3.45 0.33 27.26
C ASP A 509 3.69 -1.18 27.18
N THR A 510 2.82 -1.91 26.47
CA THR A 510 2.96 -3.35 26.23
C THR A 510 3.76 -3.68 24.98
N GLY A 511 3.84 -2.75 24.02
CA GLY A 511 4.42 -2.99 22.69
C GLY A 511 3.54 -3.91 21.83
N THR A 512 2.21 -3.79 21.93
CA THR A 512 1.24 -4.63 21.22
C THR A 512 0.05 -3.84 20.67
N TYR A 513 -0.62 -4.37 19.66
CA TYR A 513 -1.95 -3.88 19.28
C TYR A 513 -3.02 -4.35 20.28
N VAL A 514 -3.95 -3.44 20.61
CA VAL A 514 -5.22 -3.76 21.30
C VAL A 514 -6.04 -4.74 20.45
N ASN A 515 -6.83 -5.62 21.07
CA ASN A 515 -7.56 -6.64 20.33
C ASN A 515 -8.54 -6.03 19.32
N VAL A 516 -8.62 -6.59 18.12
CA VAL A 516 -9.43 -6.04 17.02
C VAL A 516 -10.93 -5.96 17.31
N LYS A 517 -11.47 -6.84 18.16
CA LYS A 517 -12.87 -6.72 18.65
C LYS A 517 -13.02 -5.60 19.67
N GLU A 518 -12.05 -5.46 20.56
CA GLU A 518 -12.04 -4.43 21.59
C GLU A 518 -11.89 -3.03 21.00
N VAL A 519 -11.05 -2.86 19.96
CA VAL A 519 -10.96 -1.61 19.19
C VAL A 519 -12.32 -1.24 18.58
N ALA A 520 -13.04 -2.21 17.99
CA ALA A 520 -14.36 -1.97 17.42
C ALA A 520 -15.39 -1.54 18.49
N GLU A 521 -15.42 -2.19 19.66
CA GLU A 521 -16.31 -1.80 20.76
C GLU A 521 -15.90 -0.47 21.43
N ILE A 522 -14.60 -0.15 21.50
CA ILE A 522 -14.12 1.18 21.92
C ILE A 522 -14.61 2.27 20.96
N CYS A 523 -14.44 2.07 19.65
CA CYS A 523 -14.90 3.00 18.63
C CYS A 523 -16.42 3.20 18.68
N LYS A 524 -17.19 2.10 18.73
CA LYS A 524 -18.65 2.11 18.87
C LYS A 524 -19.12 2.82 20.14
N ARG A 525 -18.53 2.51 21.30
CA ARG A 525 -18.85 3.13 22.60
C ARG A 525 -18.56 4.64 22.63
N LEU A 526 -17.49 5.07 21.99
CA LEU A 526 -17.07 6.49 21.95
C LEU A 526 -17.62 7.26 20.73
N GLN A 527 -18.41 6.62 19.87
CA GLN A 527 -18.85 7.20 18.60
C GLN A 527 -17.66 7.76 17.80
N ILE A 528 -16.62 6.95 17.65
CA ILE A 528 -15.44 7.21 16.82
C ILE A 528 -15.57 6.37 15.56
N GLU A 529 -15.42 6.98 14.40
CA GLU A 529 -15.49 6.30 13.11
C GLU A 529 -14.38 5.24 12.97
N HIS A 530 -14.77 4.04 12.54
CA HIS A 530 -13.89 2.89 12.35
C HIS A 530 -14.04 2.38 10.91
N VAL A 531 -12.97 1.82 10.34
CA VAL A 531 -13.00 1.26 8.99
C VAL A 531 -14.10 0.18 8.87
N PRO A 532 -14.81 0.10 7.74
CA PRO A 532 -15.94 -0.83 7.61
C PRO A 532 -15.52 -2.28 7.86
N ILE A 533 -16.18 -2.95 8.82
CA ILE A 533 -15.88 -4.34 9.17
C ILE A 533 -16.73 -5.26 8.29
N ILE A 534 -16.09 -5.96 7.36
CA ILE A 534 -16.73 -6.95 6.46
C ILE A 534 -17.18 -8.18 7.26
N GLY A 535 -16.45 -8.52 8.32
CA GLY A 535 -16.82 -9.58 9.26
C GLY A 535 -15.62 -10.28 9.90
N TYR A 536 -15.87 -11.50 10.38
CA TYR A 536 -14.89 -12.34 11.07
C TYR A 536 -14.91 -13.74 10.45
N TYR A 537 -13.83 -14.12 9.76
CA TYR A 537 -13.79 -15.30 8.89
C TYR A 537 -12.49 -16.10 9.06
N LYS A 538 -12.52 -17.40 8.75
CA LYS A 538 -11.30 -18.16 8.43
C LYS A 538 -10.95 -17.93 6.95
N ILE A 539 -9.67 -17.90 6.61
CA ILE A 539 -9.28 -17.74 5.19
C ILE A 539 -9.83 -18.89 4.34
N GLY A 540 -9.84 -20.11 4.87
CA GLY A 540 -10.39 -21.29 4.19
C GLY A 540 -11.90 -21.25 3.92
N GLU A 541 -12.64 -20.32 4.53
CA GLU A 541 -14.06 -20.04 4.26
C GLU A 541 -14.24 -18.93 3.21
N LEU A 542 -13.19 -18.13 2.99
CA LEU A 542 -13.19 -17.03 2.02
C LEU A 542 -12.58 -17.43 0.67
N ALA A 543 -11.47 -18.16 0.65
CA ALA A 543 -10.75 -18.50 -0.58
C ALA A 543 -9.89 -19.77 -0.41
N SER A 544 -9.76 -20.53 -1.49
CA SER A 544 -8.87 -21.70 -1.57
C SER A 544 -7.48 -21.38 -2.11
N ASN A 545 -7.32 -20.28 -2.83
CA ASN A 545 -6.08 -19.84 -3.50
C ASN A 545 -6.02 -18.30 -3.60
N MET A 546 -4.89 -17.76 -4.08
CA MET A 546 -4.66 -16.31 -4.19
C MET A 546 -5.58 -15.62 -5.22
N GLU A 547 -5.99 -16.32 -6.28
CA GLU A 547 -6.83 -15.78 -7.34
C GLU A 547 -8.25 -15.48 -6.83
N GLU A 548 -8.87 -16.44 -6.13
CA GLU A 548 -10.14 -16.25 -5.42
C GLU A 548 -10.06 -15.14 -4.36
N LEU A 549 -8.95 -15.07 -3.63
CA LEU A 549 -8.75 -14.08 -2.57
C LEU A 549 -8.64 -12.65 -3.14
N LEU A 550 -7.90 -12.47 -4.25
CA LEU A 550 -7.80 -11.20 -4.98
C LEU A 550 -9.14 -10.85 -5.64
N ALA A 551 -9.85 -11.82 -6.22
CA ALA A 551 -11.15 -11.61 -6.83
C ALA A 551 -12.18 -11.07 -5.83
N LYS A 552 -12.16 -11.53 -4.58
CA LYS A 552 -13.04 -11.02 -3.51
C LYS A 552 -12.73 -9.59 -3.06
N ALA A 553 -11.54 -9.06 -3.33
CA ALA A 553 -11.19 -7.68 -3.02
C ALA A 553 -11.59 -6.68 -4.13
N ASN A 554 -12.02 -7.15 -5.31
CA ASN A 554 -12.51 -6.30 -6.40
C ASN A 554 -13.93 -5.77 -6.14
N GLY A 555 -14.38 -4.84 -6.97
CA GLY A 555 -15.72 -4.24 -6.91
C GLY A 555 -15.84 -3.05 -5.96
N LYS A 556 -17.10 -2.64 -5.72
CA LYS A 556 -17.43 -1.60 -4.76
C LYS A 556 -17.20 -2.08 -3.32
N GLY A 557 -16.91 -1.13 -2.44
CA GLY A 557 -16.78 -1.35 -1.01
C GLY A 557 -18.09 -1.68 -0.31
N THR A 558 -18.09 -1.50 1.00
CA THR A 558 -19.30 -1.59 1.84
C THR A 558 -20.38 -0.55 1.52
N GLY A 559 -20.06 0.46 0.71
CA GLY A 559 -20.93 1.62 0.45
C GLY A 559 -20.93 2.67 1.56
N ALA A 560 -20.22 2.44 2.67
CA ALA A 560 -19.96 3.46 3.70
C ALA A 560 -19.00 4.57 3.21
N PHE A 561 -18.28 4.28 2.12
CA PHE A 561 -17.46 5.18 1.32
C PHE A 561 -17.82 4.93 -0.15
N GLY A 562 -17.69 5.96 -1.00
CA GLY A 562 -18.02 5.88 -2.43
C GLY A 562 -16.99 5.10 -3.26
N GLY A 563 -17.20 5.09 -4.57
CA GLY A 563 -16.25 4.58 -5.55
C GLY A 563 -16.06 3.05 -5.55
N ILE A 564 -14.80 2.64 -5.77
CA ILE A 564 -14.31 1.25 -5.85
C ILE A 564 -13.36 1.05 -4.67
N SER A 565 -13.43 -0.10 -3.99
CA SER A 565 -12.59 -0.34 -2.81
C SER A 565 -11.12 -0.56 -3.20
N GLU A 566 -10.17 -0.04 -2.41
CA GLU A 566 -8.75 -0.47 -2.54
C GLU A 566 -8.59 -1.95 -2.19
N GLY A 567 -9.54 -2.54 -1.45
CA GLY A 567 -9.58 -3.96 -1.10
C GLY A 567 -9.73 -4.16 0.40
N PHE A 568 -9.01 -5.15 0.95
CA PHE A 568 -9.20 -5.57 2.33
C PHE A 568 -7.92 -5.63 3.17
N VAL A 569 -8.08 -5.35 4.46
CA VAL A 569 -7.11 -5.64 5.51
C VAL A 569 -7.59 -6.84 6.32
N PHE A 570 -6.68 -7.78 6.55
CA PHE A 570 -6.89 -8.98 7.35
C PHE A 570 -6.08 -8.85 8.65
N ARG A 571 -6.75 -8.91 9.80
CA ARG A 571 -6.12 -8.85 11.12
C ARG A 571 -6.50 -10.07 11.96
N CYS A 572 -5.53 -10.92 12.27
CA CYS A 572 -5.78 -12.15 13.02
C CYS A 572 -6.19 -11.83 14.46
N LEU A 573 -7.16 -12.58 15.01
CA LEU A 573 -7.68 -12.35 16.37
C LEU A 573 -6.66 -12.67 17.48
N ASP A 574 -5.53 -13.29 17.14
CA ASP A 574 -4.40 -13.52 18.04
C ASP A 574 -3.48 -12.29 18.20
N GLY A 575 -3.72 -11.22 17.45
CA GLY A 575 -2.94 -9.97 17.48
C GLY A 575 -1.54 -10.05 16.88
N LYS A 576 -1.16 -11.20 16.27
CA LYS A 576 0.22 -11.47 15.83
C LYS A 576 0.42 -11.37 14.32
N ASN A 577 -0.63 -11.55 13.53
CA ASN A 577 -0.53 -11.71 12.08
C ASN A 577 -1.48 -10.74 11.36
N HIS A 578 -0.95 -10.00 10.38
CA HIS A 578 -1.68 -9.00 9.60
C HIS A 578 -1.22 -8.98 8.15
N PHE A 579 -2.14 -8.87 7.21
CA PHE A 579 -1.85 -8.70 5.78
C PHE A 579 -2.95 -7.90 5.08
N LYS A 580 -2.72 -7.51 3.82
CA LYS A 580 -3.69 -6.81 2.98
C LYS A 580 -3.79 -7.41 1.60
N VAL A 581 -5.01 -7.47 1.08
CA VAL A 581 -5.35 -7.90 -0.28
C VAL A 581 -5.79 -6.65 -1.02
N ILE A 582 -5.09 -6.29 -2.08
CA ILE A 582 -5.39 -5.06 -2.84
C ILE A 582 -6.15 -5.44 -4.11
N SER A 583 -7.26 -4.75 -4.34
CA SER A 583 -8.14 -4.84 -5.50
C SER A 583 -7.36 -4.64 -6.80
N ASN A 584 -7.40 -5.64 -7.67
CA ASN A 584 -6.77 -5.57 -8.99
C ASN A 584 -7.56 -4.65 -9.93
N GLU A 585 -8.89 -4.60 -9.77
CA GLU A 585 -9.76 -3.66 -10.47
C GLU A 585 -9.41 -2.20 -10.12
N TRP A 586 -9.29 -1.89 -8.83
CA TRP A 586 -8.93 -0.57 -8.34
C TRP A 586 -7.53 -0.14 -8.79
N LEU A 587 -6.54 -1.06 -8.76
CA LEU A 587 -5.19 -0.80 -9.28
C LEU A 587 -5.19 -0.54 -10.80
N ALA A 588 -6.08 -1.18 -11.55
CA ALA A 588 -6.23 -0.94 -12.99
C ALA A 588 -6.90 0.42 -13.29
N VAL A 589 -7.88 0.83 -12.48
CA VAL A 589 -8.58 2.13 -12.62
C VAL A 589 -7.71 3.30 -12.15
N THR A 590 -7.04 3.18 -11.01
CA THR A 590 -6.24 4.27 -10.40
C THR A 590 -4.81 4.38 -10.96
N GLY A 591 -4.31 3.34 -11.64
CA GLY A 591 -2.95 3.31 -12.19
C GLY A 591 -1.82 3.33 -11.15
N LYS A 592 -2.11 2.90 -9.90
CA LYS A 592 -1.19 2.95 -8.77
C LYS A 592 -0.13 1.83 -8.76
#